data_AF-A0A847HXJ7-F1
#
_entry.id   AF-A0A847HXJ7-F1
#
_cell.length_a   1.000
_cell.length_b   1.000
_cell.length_c   1.000
_cell.angle_alpha   90.00
_cell.angle_beta   90.00
_cell.angle_gamma   90.00
#
_symmetry.space_group_name_H-M   'P 1'
#
loop_
_entity.id
_entity.type
_entity.pdbx_description
1 polymer ?
#
loop_
_entity_poly.entity_id
_entity_poly.type
_entity_poly.pdbx_seq_one_letter_code
_entity_poly.pdbx_strand_id
1 'polypeptide(L)'
;MLRLLAAVVLLAAAGAWPQRAQAQGAGWWSVQTVALRDLREAQGTTDSLKRHGFDAYTEFAMDSGLQFVRVRVGCFTSREAAEAMADALRGRVTETAVPVELTPGAPTQGCVDMVVGFLKPSSWDAVTRAGAVPAFQVQVAGLEAHVVHTGERWRVLQDGEPLPALDAALASERFSQAQVGGALLVRQETPGGGLVLCPGRLLASVGRVAITELGDALVACSLEPMREP
;
A
#
# COMPACT_ATOMS: atom_id res chain seq x y z
N MET A 1 -61.88 33.00 -36.78
CA MET A 1 -61.79 32.07 -35.64
C MET A 1 -60.69 31.05 -35.94
N LEU A 2 -59.80 30.82 -34.97
CA LEU A 2 -58.59 29.95 -34.91
C LEU A 2 -58.66 28.67 -35.78
N ARG A 3 -57.75 28.40 -36.73
CA ARG A 3 -56.34 27.91 -36.66
C ARG A 3 -56.14 26.57 -35.90
N LEU A 4 -56.25 25.46 -36.65
CA LEU A 4 -55.62 24.16 -36.38
C LEU A 4 -54.20 24.16 -36.94
N LEU A 5 -53.20 23.79 -36.13
CA LEU A 5 -51.93 23.21 -36.59
C LEU A 5 -51.41 22.31 -35.46
N ALA A 6 -51.41 21.00 -35.72
CA ALA A 6 -50.77 20.00 -34.88
C ALA A 6 -49.29 19.89 -35.28
N ALA A 7 -48.39 19.95 -34.30
CA ALA A 7 -47.00 19.57 -34.45
C ALA A 7 -46.61 18.70 -33.26
N VAL A 8 -46.46 17.40 -33.52
CA VAL A 8 -45.91 16.43 -32.57
C VAL A 8 -44.39 16.47 -32.75
N VAL A 9 -43.69 16.94 -31.72
CA VAL A 9 -42.22 16.89 -31.65
C VAL A 9 -41.83 15.62 -30.91
N LEU A 10 -41.25 14.66 -31.63
CA LEU A 10 -40.60 13.48 -31.07
C LEU A 10 -39.17 13.86 -30.66
N LEU A 11 -38.92 14.00 -29.36
CA LEU A 11 -37.58 14.10 -28.78
C LEU A 11 -37.03 12.69 -28.55
N ALA A 12 -36.10 12.28 -29.41
CA ALA A 12 -35.27 11.10 -29.20
C ALA A 12 -34.18 11.43 -28.16
N ALA A 13 -34.36 10.94 -26.94
CA ALA A 13 -33.30 10.96 -25.92
C ALA A 13 -32.26 9.89 -26.30
N ALA A 14 -31.17 10.32 -26.94
CA ALA A 14 -29.99 9.48 -27.15
C ALA A 14 -29.41 9.12 -25.77
N GLY A 15 -29.52 7.85 -25.39
CA GLY A 15 -28.89 7.31 -24.19
C GLY A 15 -27.37 7.37 -24.31
N ALA A 16 -26.77 8.42 -23.75
CA ALA A 16 -25.37 8.39 -23.38
C ALA A 16 -25.24 7.52 -22.14
N TRP A 17 -25.09 6.20 -22.34
CA TRP A 17 -24.63 5.33 -21.27
C TRP A 17 -23.24 5.81 -20.83
N PRO A 18 -22.98 5.97 -19.51
CA PRO A 18 -21.62 6.17 -19.06
C PRO A 18 -20.83 4.94 -19.51
N GLN A 19 -19.87 5.17 -20.40
CA GLN A 19 -18.81 4.22 -20.69
C GLN A 19 -18.13 3.96 -19.34
N ARG A 20 -18.44 2.83 -18.72
CA ARG A 20 -17.61 2.29 -17.64
C ARG A 20 -16.20 2.26 -18.21
N ALA A 21 -15.32 3.09 -17.66
CA ALA A 21 -13.89 2.93 -17.83
C ALA A 21 -13.60 1.44 -17.63
N GLN A 22 -13.04 0.79 -18.65
CA GLN A 22 -12.56 -0.56 -18.51
C GLN A 22 -11.58 -0.54 -17.34
N ALA A 23 -11.91 -1.26 -16.26
CA ALA A 23 -10.98 -1.54 -15.18
C ALA A 23 -9.78 -2.27 -15.81
N GLN A 24 -8.73 -1.51 -16.12
CA GLN A 24 -7.46 -2.05 -16.57
C GLN A 24 -6.86 -2.80 -15.39
N GLY A 25 -6.74 -4.13 -15.55
CA GLY A 25 -5.97 -5.05 -14.72
C GLY A 25 -6.24 -5.00 -13.22
N ALA A 26 -6.97 -5.99 -12.69
CA ALA A 26 -6.84 -6.40 -11.29
C ALA A 26 -5.46 -7.08 -11.08
N GLY A 27 -4.38 -6.34 -11.35
CA GLY A 27 -3.01 -6.80 -11.30
C GLY A 27 -2.28 -6.23 -10.09
N TRP A 28 -1.17 -6.88 -9.73
CA TRP A 28 -0.25 -6.37 -8.73
C TRP A 28 0.57 -5.19 -9.28
N TRP A 29 1.14 -4.41 -8.37
CA TRP A 29 1.87 -3.18 -8.67
C TRP A 29 3.31 -3.24 -8.15
N SER A 30 4.17 -2.39 -8.70
CA SER A 30 5.55 -2.19 -8.27
C SER A 30 5.91 -0.71 -8.38
N VAL A 31 7.05 -0.31 -7.84
CA VAL A 31 7.56 1.06 -7.98
C VAL A 31 8.78 1.06 -8.89
N GLN A 32 8.69 1.72 -10.05
CA GLN A 32 9.85 1.98 -10.90
C GLN A 32 10.61 3.20 -10.37
N THR A 33 11.89 3.02 -10.05
CA THR A 33 12.73 4.08 -9.49
C THR A 33 13.60 4.76 -10.54
N VAL A 34 14.11 4.00 -11.52
CA VAL A 34 14.93 4.53 -12.62
C VAL A 34 14.89 3.60 -13.83
N ALA A 35 15.18 4.13 -15.01
CA ALA A 35 15.43 3.36 -16.24
C ALA A 35 16.77 3.78 -16.84
N LEU A 36 17.72 2.85 -16.92
CA LEU A 36 19.11 3.11 -17.30
C LEU A 36 19.46 2.39 -18.59
N ARG A 37 20.47 2.88 -19.31
CA ARG A 37 21.01 2.19 -20.51
C ARG A 37 22.08 1.16 -20.17
N ASP A 38 22.79 1.37 -19.07
CA ASP A 38 23.87 0.50 -18.62
C ASP A 38 23.35 -0.52 -17.59
N LEU A 39 23.51 -1.81 -17.90
CA LEU A 39 23.12 -2.90 -17.03
C LEU A 39 23.88 -2.91 -15.70
N ARG A 40 25.18 -2.59 -15.72
CA ARG A 40 26.02 -2.57 -14.52
C ARG A 40 25.57 -1.48 -13.56
N GLU A 41 25.22 -0.31 -14.09
CA GLU A 41 24.69 0.80 -13.29
C GLU A 41 23.33 0.44 -12.67
N ALA A 42 22.45 -0.20 -13.44
CA ALA A 42 21.17 -0.70 -12.94
C ALA A 42 21.36 -1.76 -11.83
N GLN A 43 22.27 -2.72 -12.01
CA GLN A 43 22.62 -3.70 -10.99
C GLN A 43 23.16 -3.05 -9.71
N GLY A 44 24.07 -2.08 -9.84
CA GLY A 44 24.59 -1.33 -8.70
C GLY A 44 23.49 -0.58 -7.93
N THR A 45 22.54 0.00 -8.65
CA THR A 45 21.36 0.67 -8.06
C THR A 45 20.46 -0.34 -7.33
N THR A 46 20.14 -1.47 -7.97
CA THR A 46 19.38 -2.57 -7.36
C THR A 46 20.05 -3.09 -6.10
N ASP A 47 21.36 -3.35 -6.13
CA ASP A 47 22.11 -3.85 -4.97
C ASP A 47 22.13 -2.82 -3.84
N SER A 48 22.20 -1.52 -4.17
CA SER A 48 22.09 -0.46 -3.17
C SER A 48 20.73 -0.46 -2.48
N LEU A 49 19.65 -0.58 -3.24
CA LEU A 49 18.30 -0.69 -2.68
C LEU A 49 18.15 -1.96 -1.82
N LYS A 50 18.66 -3.11 -2.27
CA LYS A 50 18.66 -4.36 -1.50
C LYS A 50 19.39 -4.24 -0.17
N ARG A 51 20.54 -3.55 -0.12
CA ARG A 51 21.27 -3.28 1.14
C ARG A 51 20.45 -2.49 2.16
N HIS A 52 19.46 -1.72 1.70
CA HIS A 52 18.52 -1.00 2.54
C HIS A 52 17.24 -1.78 2.84
N GLY A 53 17.17 -3.06 2.44
CA GLY A 53 16.05 -3.96 2.71
C GLY A 53 14.91 -3.85 1.69
N PHE A 54 15.07 -3.12 0.59
CA PHE A 54 14.04 -3.09 -0.46
C PHE A 54 14.09 -4.36 -1.30
N ASP A 55 12.91 -4.88 -1.69
CA ASP A 55 12.79 -5.97 -2.66
C ASP A 55 13.02 -5.46 -4.09
N ALA A 56 14.26 -5.08 -4.38
CA ALA A 56 14.61 -4.46 -5.65
C ALA A 56 15.01 -5.47 -6.72
N TYR A 57 14.66 -5.20 -7.96
CA TYR A 57 15.03 -6.05 -9.10
C TYR A 57 15.19 -5.21 -10.39
N THR A 58 15.81 -5.81 -11.41
CA THR A 58 15.98 -5.21 -12.74
C THR A 58 15.07 -5.87 -13.76
N GLU A 59 14.57 -5.10 -14.72
CA GLU A 59 13.76 -5.59 -15.84
C GLU A 59 14.24 -4.95 -17.15
N PHE A 60 14.40 -5.73 -18.21
CA PHE A 60 14.68 -5.19 -19.54
C PHE A 60 13.40 -4.68 -20.19
N ALA A 61 13.47 -3.49 -20.79
CA ALA A 61 12.38 -2.92 -21.54
C ALA A 61 12.88 -2.26 -22.83
N MET A 62 12.02 -2.24 -23.85
CA MET A 62 12.24 -1.47 -25.06
C MET A 62 11.37 -0.22 -25.01
N ASP A 63 11.95 0.94 -25.27
CA ASP A 63 11.22 2.19 -25.46
C ASP A 63 11.80 2.91 -26.67
N SER A 64 10.94 3.22 -27.64
CA SER A 64 11.32 3.95 -28.87
C SER A 64 12.52 3.34 -29.62
N GLY A 65 12.56 2.00 -29.69
CA GLY A 65 13.64 1.25 -30.35
C GLY A 65 14.93 1.13 -29.54
N LEU A 66 14.95 1.64 -28.31
CA LEU A 66 16.10 1.66 -27.43
C LEU A 66 15.86 0.72 -26.24
N GLN A 67 16.89 -0.05 -25.90
CA GLN A 67 16.85 -0.92 -24.73
C GLN A 67 17.20 -0.15 -23.46
N PHE A 68 16.41 -0.38 -22.42
CA PHE A 68 16.64 0.13 -21.07
C PHE A 68 16.57 -1.02 -20.07
N VAL A 69 17.22 -0.82 -18.92
CA VAL A 69 17.13 -1.64 -17.72
C VAL A 69 16.42 -0.82 -16.66
N ARG A 70 15.19 -1.20 -16.35
CA ARG A 70 14.35 -0.59 -15.31
C ARG A 70 14.73 -1.18 -13.97
N VAL A 71 14.93 -0.33 -12.97
CA VAL A 71 15.04 -0.75 -11.58
C VAL A 71 13.68 -0.57 -10.92
N ARG A 72 13.19 -1.63 -10.30
CA ARG A 72 11.89 -1.68 -9.64
C ARG A 72 12.03 -2.12 -8.19
N VAL A 73 11.03 -1.78 -7.38
CA VAL A 73 10.96 -2.09 -5.95
C VAL A 73 9.60 -2.68 -5.61
N GLY A 74 9.62 -3.86 -4.99
CA GLY A 74 8.48 -4.50 -4.35
C GLY A 74 7.41 -5.04 -5.30
N CYS A 75 6.49 -5.78 -4.71
CA CYS A 75 5.17 -6.06 -5.23
C CYS A 75 4.13 -5.50 -4.24
N PHE A 76 3.03 -4.94 -4.75
CA PHE A 76 1.93 -4.39 -3.97
C PHE A 76 0.59 -4.90 -4.50
N THR A 77 -0.35 -5.23 -3.61
CA THR A 77 -1.67 -5.75 -4.00
C THR A 77 -2.57 -4.68 -4.62
N SER A 78 -2.28 -3.39 -4.40
CA SER A 78 -3.04 -2.26 -4.90
C SER A 78 -2.15 -1.15 -5.46
N ARG A 79 -2.74 -0.32 -6.31
CA ARG A 79 -2.08 0.86 -6.87
C ARG A 79 -1.75 1.88 -5.79
N GLU A 80 -2.68 2.09 -4.88
CA GLU A 80 -2.59 3.04 -3.78
C GLU A 80 -1.42 2.69 -2.84
N ALA A 81 -1.16 1.40 -2.62
CA ALA A 81 0.00 0.92 -1.88
C ALA A 81 1.33 1.22 -2.59
N ALA A 82 1.39 0.99 -3.91
CA ALA A 82 2.56 1.34 -4.71
C ALA A 82 2.77 2.86 -4.77
N GLU A 83 1.69 3.65 -4.84
CA GLU A 83 1.72 5.12 -4.80
C GLU A 83 2.29 5.63 -3.47
N ALA A 84 1.80 5.12 -2.34
CA ALA A 84 2.31 5.46 -1.03
C ALA A 84 3.82 5.16 -0.90
N MET A 85 4.27 4.00 -1.39
CA MET A 85 5.69 3.68 -1.40
C MET A 85 6.46 4.63 -2.34
N ALA A 86 5.98 4.87 -3.55
CA ALA A 86 6.62 5.78 -4.50
C ALA A 86 6.80 7.19 -3.91
N ASP A 87 5.78 7.71 -3.23
CA ASP A 87 5.82 9.01 -2.58
C ASP A 87 6.79 9.07 -1.39
N ALA A 88 6.99 7.95 -0.69
CA ALA A 88 8.00 7.85 0.35
C ALA A 88 9.43 7.91 -0.22
N LEU A 89 9.67 7.27 -1.37
CA LEU A 89 10.99 7.18 -2.01
C LEU A 89 11.38 8.45 -2.78
N ARG A 90 10.42 9.08 -3.47
CA ARG A 90 10.68 10.19 -4.41
C ARG A 90 11.35 11.38 -3.73
N GLY A 91 12.45 11.85 -4.32
CA GLY A 91 13.26 12.96 -3.82
C GLY A 91 14.00 12.69 -2.51
N ARG A 92 13.91 11.47 -1.96
CA ARG A 92 14.49 11.08 -0.66
C ARG A 92 15.47 9.93 -0.82
N VAL A 93 14.98 8.81 -1.33
CA VAL A 93 15.75 7.59 -1.58
C VAL A 93 16.19 7.53 -3.04
N THR A 94 15.32 7.96 -3.95
CA THR A 94 15.57 8.01 -5.40
C THR A 94 15.08 9.33 -5.95
N GLU A 95 15.66 9.81 -7.04
CA GLU A 95 15.22 11.06 -7.68
C GLU A 95 13.76 10.92 -8.16
N THR A 96 13.47 9.82 -8.87
CA THR A 96 12.14 9.47 -9.35
C THR A 96 11.62 8.20 -8.70
N ALA A 97 10.30 8.09 -8.55
CA ALA A 97 9.62 6.87 -8.14
C ALA A 97 8.18 6.94 -8.63
N VAL A 98 7.77 5.95 -9.43
CA VAL A 98 6.46 5.94 -10.11
C VAL A 98 5.83 4.55 -9.95
N PRO A 99 4.56 4.46 -9.52
CA PRO A 99 3.82 3.20 -9.50
C PRO A 99 3.64 2.68 -10.94
N VAL A 100 3.89 1.39 -11.13
CA VAL A 100 3.71 0.70 -12.41
C VAL A 100 3.09 -0.67 -12.15
N GLU A 101 2.40 -1.23 -13.15
CA GLU A 101 1.94 -2.61 -13.05
C GLU A 101 3.13 -3.57 -12.91
N LEU A 102 2.98 -4.57 -12.04
CA LEU A 102 3.96 -5.63 -11.88
C LEU A 102 3.98 -6.50 -13.13
N THR A 103 5.17 -6.70 -13.70
CA THR A 103 5.34 -7.63 -14.81
C THR A 103 5.10 -9.06 -14.32
N PRO A 104 4.29 -9.88 -15.03
CA PRO A 104 4.08 -11.27 -14.67
C PRO A 104 5.39 -12.03 -14.53
N GLY A 105 5.53 -12.82 -13.45
CA GLY A 105 6.75 -13.57 -13.14
C GLY A 105 7.93 -12.73 -12.62
N ALA A 106 7.70 -11.47 -12.24
CA ALA A 106 8.72 -10.66 -11.58
C ALA A 106 9.26 -11.37 -10.32
N PRO A 107 10.58 -11.32 -10.07
CA PRO A 107 11.23 -12.07 -8.99
C PRO A 107 11.08 -11.34 -7.64
N THR A 108 9.84 -11.23 -7.16
CA THR A 108 9.53 -10.61 -5.87
C THR A 108 9.40 -11.65 -4.76
N GLN A 109 9.67 -11.25 -3.53
CA GLN A 109 9.57 -12.12 -2.35
C GLN A 109 8.12 -12.36 -1.90
N GLY A 110 7.21 -11.49 -2.32
CA GLY A 110 5.80 -11.47 -1.95
C GLY A 110 5.21 -10.09 -2.24
N CYS A 111 3.89 -9.99 -2.15
CA CYS A 111 3.18 -8.74 -2.41
C CYS A 111 2.72 -8.14 -1.09
N VAL A 112 3.06 -6.88 -0.87
CA VAL A 112 2.61 -6.13 0.29
C VAL A 112 1.13 -5.82 0.13
N ASP A 113 0.33 -6.33 1.06
CA ASP A 113 -1.03 -5.89 1.24
C ASP A 113 -1.07 -4.73 2.22
N MET A 114 -1.75 -3.64 1.83
CA MET A 114 -1.78 -2.40 2.59
C MET A 114 -3.22 -1.93 2.74
N VAL A 115 -3.76 -2.06 3.95
CA VAL A 115 -5.16 -1.81 4.26
C VAL A 115 -5.30 -0.65 5.23
N VAL A 116 -5.97 0.41 4.79
CA VAL A 116 -6.30 1.55 5.65
C VAL A 116 -7.28 1.11 6.74
N GLY A 117 -6.91 1.34 8.00
CA GLY A 117 -7.80 1.13 9.14
C GLY A 117 -8.74 2.32 9.31
N PHE A 118 -8.16 3.51 9.44
CA PHE A 118 -8.92 4.76 9.55
C PHE A 118 -8.06 5.96 9.18
N LEU A 119 -8.74 7.06 8.82
CA LEU A 119 -8.13 8.38 8.72
C LEU A 119 -8.12 9.02 10.10
N LYS A 120 -6.98 9.58 10.51
CA LYS A 120 -6.77 10.18 11.82
C LYS A 120 -7.79 11.29 12.07
N PRO A 121 -8.69 11.13 13.05
CA PRO A 121 -9.52 12.24 13.50
C PRO A 121 -8.68 13.24 14.29
N SER A 122 -9.30 14.35 14.71
CA SER A 122 -8.64 15.35 15.56
C SER A 122 -8.20 14.82 16.93
N SER A 123 -8.86 13.76 17.43
CA SER A 123 -8.54 13.11 18.70
C SER A 123 -8.45 11.60 18.49
N TRP A 124 -7.22 11.09 18.58
CA TRP A 124 -6.95 9.65 18.60
C TRP A 124 -5.68 9.38 19.40
N ASP A 125 -5.62 8.21 20.01
CA ASP A 125 -4.45 7.77 20.79
C ASP A 125 -4.26 6.26 20.67
N ALA A 126 -3.00 5.82 20.71
CA ALA A 126 -2.68 4.40 20.81
C ALA A 126 -2.94 3.92 22.24
N VAL A 127 -3.73 2.86 22.38
CA VAL A 127 -4.06 2.23 23.66
C VAL A 127 -3.24 0.96 23.80
N THR A 128 -2.37 0.94 24.81
CA THR A 128 -1.56 -0.25 25.14
C THR A 128 -2.13 -0.93 26.38
N ARG A 129 -2.46 -2.22 26.25
CA ARG A 129 -2.86 -3.06 27.37
C ARG A 129 -2.13 -4.40 27.27
N ALA A 130 -1.48 -4.82 28.35
CA ALA A 130 -0.74 -6.08 28.37
C ALA A 130 -1.66 -7.25 28.00
N GLY A 131 -1.22 -8.08 27.05
CA GLY A 131 -1.97 -9.25 26.57
C GLY A 131 -3.17 -8.94 25.68
N ALA A 132 -3.43 -7.68 25.31
CA ALA A 132 -4.47 -7.32 24.35
C ALA A 132 -3.88 -7.06 22.96
N VAL A 133 -4.73 -7.13 21.93
CA VAL A 133 -4.36 -6.67 20.58
C VAL A 133 -4.10 -5.16 20.57
N PRO A 134 -3.27 -4.64 19.64
CA PRO A 134 -3.11 -3.21 19.46
C PRO A 134 -4.47 -2.53 19.23
N ALA A 135 -4.70 -1.45 19.99
CA ALA A 135 -5.94 -0.70 19.94
C ALA A 135 -5.66 0.79 19.78
N PHE A 136 -6.58 1.49 19.13
CA PHE A 136 -6.51 2.93 18.91
C PHE A 136 -7.84 3.52 19.34
N GLN A 137 -7.82 4.35 20.37
CA GLN A 137 -8.98 5.12 20.77
C GLN A 137 -9.17 6.23 19.74
N VAL A 138 -10.40 6.39 19.25
CA VAL A 138 -10.77 7.43 18.29
C VAL A 138 -12.04 8.12 18.76
N GLN A 139 -12.15 9.42 18.51
CA GLN A 139 -13.41 10.14 18.69
C GLN A 139 -14.02 10.49 17.33
N VAL A 140 -15.24 10.04 17.10
CA VAL A 140 -16.00 10.30 15.87
C VAL A 140 -17.35 10.88 16.24
N ALA A 141 -17.63 12.12 15.81
CA ALA A 141 -18.87 12.83 16.13
C ALA A 141 -19.18 12.89 17.65
N GLY A 142 -18.14 13.00 18.48
CA GLY A 142 -18.26 13.04 19.95
C GLY A 142 -18.47 11.67 20.62
N LEU A 143 -18.47 10.58 19.84
CA LEU A 143 -18.51 9.21 20.36
C LEU A 143 -17.11 8.62 20.38
N GLU A 144 -16.75 8.05 21.52
CA GLU A 144 -15.51 7.30 21.66
C GLU A 144 -15.69 5.87 21.14
N ALA A 145 -14.71 5.39 20.38
CA ALA A 145 -14.63 4.01 19.93
C ALA A 145 -13.18 3.52 19.99
N HIS A 146 -12.98 2.21 19.98
CA HIS A 146 -11.67 1.61 19.80
C HIS A 146 -11.60 0.96 18.42
N VAL A 147 -10.55 1.26 17.65
CA VAL A 147 -10.22 0.54 16.42
C VAL A 147 -9.08 -0.41 16.72
N VAL A 148 -9.24 -1.69 16.38
CA VAL A 148 -8.26 -2.74 16.61
C VAL A 148 -7.94 -3.49 15.33
N HIS A 149 -6.75 -4.08 15.25
CA HIS A 149 -6.42 -5.06 14.21
C HIS A 149 -6.22 -6.43 14.87
N THR A 150 -6.90 -7.47 14.38
CA THR A 150 -6.84 -8.81 14.99
C THR A 150 -5.72 -9.70 14.45
N GLY A 151 -4.92 -9.18 13.52
CA GLY A 151 -3.99 -9.96 12.69
C GLY A 151 -4.59 -10.38 11.36
N GLU A 152 -5.93 -10.30 11.22
CA GLU A 152 -6.64 -10.61 9.97
C GLU A 152 -7.32 -9.37 9.37
N ARG A 153 -7.95 -8.54 10.21
CA ARG A 153 -8.68 -7.36 9.76
C ARG A 153 -8.78 -6.29 10.82
N TRP A 154 -9.08 -5.09 10.37
CA TRP A 154 -9.56 -3.99 11.20
C TRP A 154 -10.96 -4.26 11.75
N ARG A 155 -11.20 -3.88 13.00
CA ARG A 155 -12.51 -3.89 13.65
C ARG A 155 -12.69 -2.61 14.46
N VAL A 156 -13.92 -2.09 14.45
CA VAL A 156 -14.35 -1.05 15.39
C VAL A 156 -15.07 -1.76 16.54
N LEU A 157 -14.65 -1.47 17.76
CA LEU A 157 -15.29 -1.93 19.00
C LEU A 157 -16.19 -0.81 19.51
N GLN A 158 -17.41 -1.19 19.88
CA GLN A 158 -18.38 -0.27 20.45
C GLN A 158 -18.04 0.04 21.92
N ASP A 159 -18.63 1.12 22.44
CA ASP A 159 -18.47 1.47 23.85
C ASP A 159 -18.86 0.29 24.77
N GLY A 160 -18.01 0.03 25.77
CA GLY A 160 -18.12 -1.10 26.69
C GLY A 160 -17.66 -2.47 26.15
N GLU A 161 -17.36 -2.64 24.85
CA GLU A 161 -16.79 -3.90 24.34
C GLU A 161 -15.34 -4.04 24.83
N PRO A 162 -14.95 -5.18 25.45
CA PRO A 162 -13.60 -5.37 25.92
C PRO A 162 -12.61 -5.52 24.76
N LEU A 163 -11.40 -4.99 24.93
CA LEU A 163 -10.31 -5.22 23.98
C LEU A 163 -10.05 -6.73 23.83
N PRO A 164 -10.01 -7.28 22.60
CA PRO A 164 -9.68 -8.67 22.38
C PRO A 164 -8.30 -9.02 22.95
N ALA A 165 -8.21 -10.21 23.54
CA ALA A 165 -6.91 -10.77 23.92
C ALA A 165 -6.07 -11.01 22.66
N LEU A 166 -4.76 -10.85 22.80
CA LEU A 166 -3.81 -11.25 21.78
C LEU A 166 -3.82 -12.78 21.68
N ASP A 167 -4.09 -13.31 20.49
CA ASP A 167 -4.03 -14.75 20.25
C ASP A 167 -2.57 -15.22 20.27
N ALA A 168 -2.24 -16.08 21.24
CA ALA A 168 -0.92 -16.67 21.40
C ALA A 168 -0.53 -17.61 20.24
N ALA A 169 -1.50 -18.08 19.44
CA ALA A 169 -1.25 -18.90 18.27
C ALA A 169 -0.75 -18.10 17.06
N LEU A 170 -0.88 -16.77 17.07
CA LEU A 170 -0.40 -15.93 15.96
C LEU A 170 1.12 -15.93 15.89
N ALA A 171 1.66 -16.34 14.74
CA ALA A 171 3.08 -16.23 14.44
C ALA A 171 3.51 -14.77 14.55
N SER A 172 4.33 -14.46 15.56
CA SER A 172 4.80 -13.10 15.83
C SER A 172 6.03 -12.81 14.98
N GLU A 173 5.80 -12.11 13.87
CA GLU A 173 6.90 -11.51 13.12
C GLU A 173 7.42 -10.28 13.85
N ARG A 174 8.71 -10.00 13.69
CA ARG A 174 9.32 -8.81 14.27
C ARG A 174 9.36 -7.72 13.23
N PHE A 175 8.95 -6.53 13.63
CA PHE A 175 9.01 -5.34 12.81
C PHE A 175 9.91 -4.31 13.49
N SER A 176 10.58 -3.50 12.69
CA SER A 176 11.39 -2.38 13.17
C SER A 176 11.15 -1.13 12.35
N GLN A 177 11.42 0.02 12.96
CA GLN A 177 11.50 1.29 12.25
C GLN A 177 12.85 1.40 11.56
N ALA A 178 12.83 1.70 10.27
CA ALA A 178 13.99 2.10 9.48
C ALA A 178 13.83 3.55 8.99
N GLN A 179 14.97 4.18 8.71
CA GLN A 179 15.03 5.46 8.02
C GLN A 179 16.04 5.38 6.88
N VAL A 180 15.61 5.67 5.65
CA VAL A 180 16.47 5.65 4.46
C VAL A 180 16.24 6.92 3.68
N GLY A 181 17.31 7.70 3.43
CA GLY A 181 17.17 8.99 2.73
C GLY A 181 16.21 9.98 3.42
N GLY A 182 16.00 9.83 4.74
CA GLY A 182 15.01 10.59 5.50
C GLY A 182 13.57 10.03 5.46
N ALA A 183 13.27 9.08 4.57
CA ALA A 183 11.98 8.39 4.54
C ALA A 183 11.87 7.43 5.73
N LEU A 184 10.76 7.52 6.48
CA LEU A 184 10.41 6.55 7.51
C LEU A 184 9.76 5.33 6.87
N LEU A 185 10.32 4.16 7.16
CA LEU A 185 9.93 2.89 6.59
C LEU A 185 9.80 1.83 7.69
N VAL A 186 8.89 0.90 7.52
CA VAL A 186 8.74 -0.25 8.39
C VAL A 186 9.34 -1.48 7.73
N ARG A 187 10.22 -2.14 8.47
CA ARG A 187 10.93 -3.34 8.02
C ARG A 187 10.45 -4.55 8.79
N GLN A 188 10.08 -5.61 8.09
CA GLN A 188 9.94 -6.94 8.66
C GLN A 188 11.32 -7.54 8.82
N GLU A 189 11.70 -7.95 10.04
CA GLU A 189 12.97 -8.60 10.30
C GLU A 189 12.96 -10.02 9.74
N THR A 190 13.93 -10.32 8.89
CA THR A 190 14.14 -11.65 8.32
C THR A 190 15.56 -12.10 8.63
N PRO A 191 15.86 -13.41 8.61
CA PRO A 191 17.23 -13.90 8.76
C PRO A 191 18.23 -13.30 7.76
N GLY A 192 17.74 -12.77 6.62
CA GLY A 192 18.55 -12.20 5.53
C GLY A 192 18.76 -10.67 5.58
N GLY A 193 18.41 -9.98 6.67
CA GLY A 193 18.67 -8.52 6.80
C GLY A 193 17.45 -7.61 6.76
N GLY A 194 16.25 -8.20 6.78
CA GLY A 194 14.97 -7.51 6.85
C GLY A 194 14.46 -6.95 5.53
N LEU A 195 13.14 -6.88 5.39
CA LEU A 195 12.41 -6.49 4.19
C LEU A 195 11.57 -5.25 4.47
N VAL A 196 11.76 -4.17 3.71
CA VAL A 196 10.90 -2.99 3.77
C VAL A 196 9.53 -3.34 3.22
N LEU A 197 8.49 -3.19 4.05
CA LEU A 197 7.11 -3.46 3.67
C LEU A 197 6.36 -2.17 3.34
N CYS A 198 6.37 -1.22 4.28
CA CYS A 198 5.50 -0.05 4.20
C CYS A 198 6.19 1.24 4.57
N PRO A 199 5.74 2.36 3.99
CA PRO A 199 6.14 3.68 4.47
C PRO A 199 5.43 4.03 5.78
N GLY A 200 6.00 4.98 6.50
CA GLY A 200 5.43 5.56 7.71
C GLY A 200 6.14 5.17 9.00
N ARG A 201 5.52 5.56 10.12
CA ARG A 201 6.03 5.31 11.46
C ARG A 201 5.39 4.04 12.03
N LEU A 202 6.20 3.09 12.49
CA LEU A 202 5.69 1.90 13.16
C LEU A 202 5.03 2.28 14.49
N LEU A 203 3.76 1.90 14.66
CA LEU A 203 3.01 2.11 15.90
C LEU A 203 2.91 0.84 16.73
N ALA A 204 2.59 -0.27 16.07
CA ALA A 204 2.38 -1.56 16.70
C ALA A 204 2.48 -2.70 15.67
N SER A 205 2.37 -3.94 16.13
CA SER A 205 2.26 -5.11 15.27
C SER A 205 1.40 -6.19 15.92
N VAL A 206 0.77 -7.03 15.09
CA VAL A 206 -0.03 -8.18 15.53
C VAL A 206 0.15 -9.32 14.53
N GLY A 207 0.69 -10.45 14.99
CA GLY A 207 1.03 -11.56 14.12
C GLY A 207 2.03 -11.16 13.02
N ARG A 208 1.59 -11.24 11.77
CA ARG A 208 2.36 -10.89 10.55
C ARG A 208 2.02 -9.49 10.02
N VAL A 209 1.35 -8.67 10.81
CA VAL A 209 0.85 -7.35 10.41
C VAL A 209 1.60 -6.27 11.16
N ALA A 210 2.21 -5.35 10.43
CA ALA A 210 2.68 -4.08 10.97
C ALA A 210 1.57 -3.03 10.89
N ILE A 211 1.43 -2.22 11.94
CA ILE A 211 0.51 -1.09 11.96
C ILE A 211 1.32 0.20 11.93
N THR A 212 1.11 1.00 10.89
CA THR A 212 1.90 2.19 10.60
C THR A 212 1.03 3.45 10.58
N GLU A 213 1.63 4.55 11.01
CA GLU A 213 1.10 5.89 10.74
C GLU A 213 1.68 6.38 9.42
N LEU A 214 0.81 6.61 8.44
CA LEU A 214 1.16 7.06 7.10
C LEU A 214 0.37 8.32 6.77
N GLY A 215 1.03 9.49 6.83
CA GLY A 215 0.37 10.77 6.59
C GLY A 215 -0.79 10.97 7.56
N ASP A 216 -2.01 11.05 7.03
CA ASP A 216 -3.25 11.21 7.79
C ASP A 216 -4.00 9.89 8.04
N ALA A 217 -3.38 8.74 7.81
CA ALA A 217 -3.99 7.43 7.97
C ALA A 217 -3.21 6.53 8.94
N LEU A 218 -3.94 5.61 9.59
CA LEU A 218 -3.37 4.40 10.15
C LEU A 218 -3.61 3.24 9.20
N VAL A 219 -2.56 2.48 8.95
CA VAL A 219 -2.51 1.47 7.89
C VAL A 219 -1.96 0.17 8.46
N ALA A 220 -2.57 -0.94 8.07
CA ALA A 220 -2.08 -2.29 8.33
C ALA A 220 -1.34 -2.80 7.10
N CYS A 221 -0.18 -3.41 7.32
CA CYS A 221 0.68 -3.92 6.27
C CYS A 221 1.09 -5.37 6.54
N SER A 222 0.92 -6.25 5.57
CA SER A 222 1.42 -7.63 5.61
C SER A 222 2.11 -8.00 4.31
N LEU A 223 3.02 -8.97 4.39
CA LEU A 223 3.59 -9.61 3.20
C LEU A 223 2.79 -10.86 2.86
N GLU A 224 2.03 -10.80 1.78
CA GLU A 224 1.33 -11.94 1.25
C GLU A 224 2.25 -12.76 0.34
N PRO A 225 2.30 -14.09 0.51
CA PRO A 225 2.99 -14.93 -0.46
C PRO A 225 2.32 -14.77 -1.82
N MET A 226 3.11 -14.69 -2.90
CA MET A 226 2.54 -14.71 -4.24
C MET A 226 1.77 -16.02 -4.43
N ARG A 227 0.45 -15.93 -4.54
CA ARG A 227 -0.38 -17.03 -5.03
C ARG A 227 -0.59 -16.77 -6.50
N GLU A 228 -0.26 -17.74 -7.35
CA GLU A 228 -0.63 -17.65 -8.77
C GLU A 228 -2.15 -17.41 -8.86
N PRO A 229 -2.59 -16.42 -9.65
CA PRO A 229 -4.00 -16.10 -9.81
C PRO A 229 -4.81 -17.26 -10.39
#